data_AF-A0AAT9FJH4-F1
#
_entry.id   AF-A0AAT9FJH4-F1
#
_cell.length_a   1.000
_cell.length_b   1.000
_cell.length_c   1.000
_cell.angle_alpha   90.00
_cell.angle_beta   90.00
_cell.angle_gamma   90.00
#
_symmetry.space_group_name_H-M   'P 1'
#
loop_
_entity.id
_entity.type
_entity.pdbx_description
1 polymer ?
#
loop_
_entity_poly.entity_id
_entity_poly.type
_entity_poly.pdbx_seq_one_letter_code
_entity_poly.pdbx_strand_id
1 'polypeptide(L)'
;MPDQEKPPALDIKLPWYAHAIAGWPIALVALGGLLGGIYGALAYSVSMTILKKKGCSAVTYAVAIVIGLVAVVAYFVTIQALAAAFPNIFRQ
;
A
#
# COMPACT_ATOMS: atom_id res chain seq x y z
N MET A 1 16.89 -50.31 -2.70
CA MET A 1 16.23 -49.01 -2.50
C MET A 1 15.63 -48.65 -3.85
N PRO A 2 14.30 -48.63 -4.02
CA PRO A 2 13.69 -48.31 -5.31
C PRO A 2 13.97 -46.84 -5.64
N ASP A 3 14.57 -46.61 -6.80
CA ASP A 3 14.88 -45.30 -7.35
C ASP A 3 13.59 -44.46 -7.44
N GLN A 4 13.52 -43.39 -6.65
CA GLN A 4 12.45 -42.39 -6.75
C GLN A 4 12.67 -41.62 -8.06
N GLU A 5 12.07 -42.09 -9.14
CA GLU A 5 12.01 -41.38 -10.42
C GLU A 5 11.30 -40.04 -10.16
N LYS A 6 12.09 -38.97 -10.02
CA LYS A 6 11.59 -37.60 -9.87
C LYS A 6 10.67 -37.34 -11.07
N PRO A 7 9.37 -37.08 -10.86
CA PRO A 7 8.44 -36.91 -11.96
C PRO A 7 8.97 -35.83 -12.91
N PRO A 8 8.87 -36.03 -14.24
CA PRO A 8 9.40 -35.09 -15.21
C PRO A 8 8.80 -33.72 -14.91
N ALA A 9 9.65 -32.73 -14.64
CA ALA A 9 9.21 -31.36 -14.45
C ALA A 9 8.56 -30.91 -15.77
N LEU A 10 7.23 -30.93 -15.82
CA LEU A 10 6.47 -30.36 -16.92
C LEU A 10 6.73 -28.86 -16.91
N ASP A 11 7.69 -28.43 -17.73
CA ASP A 11 7.97 -27.02 -18.01
C ASP A 11 6.80 -26.47 -18.84
N ILE A 12 5.66 -26.25 -18.17
CA ILE A 12 4.49 -25.63 -18.77
C ILE A 12 4.85 -24.16 -18.96
N LYS A 13 5.26 -23.82 -20.17
CA LYS A 13 5.56 -22.45 -20.58
C LYS A 13 4.29 -21.61 -20.45
N LEU A 14 4.18 -20.88 -19.34
CA LEU A 14 2.98 -20.13 -19.01
C LEU A 14 2.85 -18.95 -19.97
N PRO A 15 1.68 -18.76 -20.59
CA PRO A 15 1.48 -17.63 -21.49
C PRO A 15 1.55 -16.30 -20.72
N TRP A 16 2.02 -15.24 -21.39
CA TRP A 16 2.27 -13.94 -20.75
C TRP A 16 1.04 -13.35 -20.03
N TYR A 17 -0.18 -13.64 -20.52
CA TYR A 17 -1.42 -13.20 -19.88
C TYR A 17 -1.66 -13.84 -18.50
N ALA A 18 -1.11 -15.03 -18.25
CA ALA A 18 -1.22 -15.68 -16.94
C ALA A 18 -0.42 -14.91 -15.87
N HIS A 19 0.72 -14.33 -16.25
CA HIS A 19 1.48 -13.43 -15.37
C HIS A 19 0.73 -12.13 -15.10
N ALA A 20 -0.03 -11.60 -16.06
CA ALA A 20 -0.85 -10.41 -15.86
C ALA A 20 -1.99 -10.65 -14.85
N ILE A 21 -2.68 -11.80 -14.95
CA ILE A 21 -3.75 -12.20 -14.02
C ILE A 21 -3.17 -12.46 -12.62
N ALA A 22 -2.06 -13.21 -12.54
CA ALA A 22 -1.39 -13.48 -11.26
C ALA A 22 -0.76 -12.23 -10.63
N GLY A 23 -0.40 -11.23 -11.43
CA GLY A 23 0.23 -9.98 -10.98
C GLY A 23 -0.74 -8.90 -10.50
N TRP A 24 -2.06 -9.07 -10.71
CA TRP A 24 -3.06 -8.08 -10.30
C TRP A 24 -3.00 -7.69 -8.81
N PRO A 25 -2.83 -8.63 -7.85
CA PRO A 25 -2.67 -8.27 -6.44
C PRO A 25 -1.44 -7.40 -6.18
N ILE A 26 -0.32 -7.64 -6.89
CA ILE A 26 0.90 -6.84 -6.76
C ILE A 26 0.66 -5.42 -7.25
N ALA A 27 -0.04 -5.26 -8.37
CA ALA A 27 -0.42 -3.95 -8.89
C ALA A 27 -1.31 -3.17 -7.91
N LEU A 28 -2.28 -3.85 -7.28
CA LEU A 28 -3.14 -3.25 -6.25
C LEU A 28 -2.35 -2.80 -5.01
N VAL A 29 -1.42 -3.63 -4.53
CA VAL A 29 -0.54 -3.27 -3.40
C VAL A 29 0.36 -2.09 -3.77
N ALA A 30 0.89 -2.05 -4.98
CA ALA A 30 1.71 -0.93 -5.45
C ALA A 30 0.91 0.38 -5.51
N LEU A 31 -0.34 0.34 -6.00
CA LEU A 31 -1.24 1.51 -6.03
C LEU A 31 -1.62 1.98 -4.62
N GLY A 32 -2.01 1.07 -3.73
CA GLY A 32 -2.30 1.39 -2.34
C GLY A 32 -1.08 1.94 -1.62
N GLY A 33 0.09 1.33 -1.84
CA GLY A 33 1.37 1.77 -1.30
C GLY A 33 1.79 3.16 -1.82
N LEU A 34 1.51 3.48 -3.09
CA LEU A 34 1.77 4.81 -3.64
C LEU A 34 0.91 5.88 -2.94
N LEU A 35 -0.40 5.62 -2.82
CA LEU A 35 -1.32 6.53 -2.12
C LEU A 35 -0.94 6.68 -0.64
N GLY A 36 -0.68 5.57 0.04
CA GLY A 36 -0.21 5.58 1.43
C GLY A 36 1.13 6.31 1.59
N GLY A 37 2.03 6.16 0.61
CA GLY A 37 3.32 6.84 0.56
C GLY A 37 3.18 8.36 0.43
N ILE A 38 2.24 8.85 -0.40
CA ILE A 38 1.95 10.28 -0.53
C ILE A 38 1.45 10.83 0.81
N TYR A 39 0.45 10.20 1.43
CA TYR A 39 -0.08 10.63 2.71
C TYR A 39 0.96 10.57 3.84
N GLY A 40 1.77 9.51 3.87
CA GLY A 40 2.86 9.35 4.82
C GLY A 40 3.95 10.42 4.66
N ALA A 41 4.35 10.73 3.41
CA ALA A 41 5.32 11.78 3.12
C ALA A 41 4.80 13.17 3.51
N LEU A 42 3.53 13.46 3.24
CA LEU A 42 2.89 14.71 3.66
C LEU A 42 2.87 14.81 5.20
N ALA A 43 2.39 13.77 5.90
CA ALA A 43 2.36 13.74 7.35
C ALA A 43 3.74 13.93 7.98
N TYR A 44 4.76 13.27 7.40
CA TYR A 44 6.14 13.42 7.82
C TYR A 44 6.65 14.85 7.61
N SER A 45 6.43 15.44 6.43
CA SER A 45 6.90 16.80 6.12
C SER A 45 6.27 17.86 7.03
N VAL A 46 4.97 17.72 7.35
CA VAL A 46 4.26 18.61 8.26
C VAL A 46 4.77 18.43 9.69
N SER A 47 4.92 17.19 10.14
CA SER A 47 5.47 16.87 11.47
C SER A 47 6.89 17.42 11.62
N MET A 48 7.76 17.20 10.63
CA MET A 48 9.13 17.70 10.61
C MET A 48 9.20 19.23 10.67
N THR A 49 8.28 19.92 9.99
CA THR A 49 8.18 21.39 10.03
C THR A 49 7.79 21.88 11.42
N ILE A 50 6.86 21.19 12.09
CA ILE A 50 6.41 21.52 13.44
C ILE A 50 7.52 21.25 14.46
N LEU A 51 8.20 20.10 14.36
CA LEU A 51 9.35 19.76 15.22
C LEU A 51 10.49 20.78 15.06
N LYS A 52 10.80 21.21 13.83
CA LYS A 52 11.81 22.25 13.57
C LYS A 52 11.43 23.61 14.16
N LYS A 53 10.15 24.01 14.13
CA LYS A 53 9.72 25.32 14.62
C LYS A 53 9.50 25.39 16.14
N LYS A 54 8.97 24.33 16.75
CA LYS A 54 8.58 24.29 18.17
C LYS A 54 9.57 23.53 19.06
N GLY A 55 10.56 22.87 18.48
CA GLY A 55 11.52 22.04 19.20
C GLY A 55 10.96 20.68 19.64
N CYS A 56 11.84 19.83 20.17
CA CYS A 56 11.53 18.48 20.62
C CYS A 56 10.93 18.48 22.04
N SER A 57 9.67 18.91 22.16
CA SER A 57 8.87 18.79 23.39
C SER A 57 7.90 17.61 23.31
N ALA A 58 7.48 17.08 24.47
CA ALA A 58 6.48 16.02 24.58
C ALA A 58 5.17 16.38 23.85
N VAL A 59 4.78 17.67 23.88
CA VAL A 59 3.60 18.18 23.16
C VAL A 59 3.79 18.08 21.65
N THR A 60 4.99 18.38 21.15
CA THR A 60 5.30 18.33 19.72
C THR A 60 5.25 16.89 19.19
N TYR A 61 5.69 15.92 20.00
CA TYR A 61 5.56 14.50 19.69
C TYR A 61 4.10 14.04 19.65
N ALA A 62 3.29 14.43 20.65
CA ALA A 62 1.87 14.12 20.66
C ALA A 62 1.16 14.67 19.41
N VAL A 63 1.49 15.91 19.02
CA VAL A 63 0.96 16.53 17.79
C VAL A 63 1.39 15.76 16.53
N ALA A 64 2.64 15.29 16.44
CA ALA A 64 3.09 14.49 15.31
C ALA A 64 2.33 13.14 15.19
N ILE A 65 2.03 12.49 16.32
CA ILE A 65 1.21 11.27 16.34
C ILE A 65 -0.20 11.58 15.84
N VAL A 66 -0.82 12.67 16.31
CA VAL A 66 -2.15 13.09 15.83
C VAL A 66 -2.14 13.37 14.33
N ILE A 67 -1.11 14.02 13.80
CA ILE A 67 -0.96 14.27 12.36
C ILE A 67 -0.86 12.94 11.60
N GLY A 68 -0.10 11.98 12.12
CA GLY A 68 -0.04 10.62 11.56
C GLY A 68 -1.40 9.94 11.51
N LEU A 69 -2.16 9.98 12.62
CA LEU A 69 -3.52 9.42 12.69
C LEU A 69 -4.47 10.09 11.71
N VAL A 70 -4.44 11.42 11.62
CA VAL A 70 -5.25 12.19 10.65
C VAL A 70 -4.89 11.80 9.22
N ALA A 71 -3.61 11.62 8.90
CA ALA A 71 -3.17 11.19 7.58
C ALA A 71 -3.63 9.78 7.23
N VAL A 72 -3.62 8.85 8.19
CA VAL A 72 -4.17 7.49 8.02
C VAL A 72 -5.67 7.54 7.74
N VAL A 73 -6.42 8.34 8.50
CA VAL A 73 -7.86 8.52 8.27
C VAL A 73 -8.11 9.13 6.88
N ALA A 74 -7.36 10.17 6.50
CA ALA A 74 -7.48 10.79 5.17
C ALA A 74 -7.17 9.81 4.03
N TYR A 75 -6.17 8.94 4.21
CA TYR A 75 -5.86 7.86 3.28
C TYR A 75 -7.04 6.89 3.11
N PHE A 76 -7.64 6.41 4.21
CA PHE A 76 -8.81 5.53 4.13
C PHE A 76 -10.03 6.21 3.51
N VAL A 77 -10.27 7.48 3.82
CA VAL A 77 -11.34 8.27 3.18
C VAL A 77 -11.11 8.37 1.67
N THR A 78 -9.86 8.55 1.23
CA THR A 78 -9.52 8.60 -0.20
C THR A 78 -9.76 7.26 -0.88
N ILE A 79 -9.43 6.15 -0.22
CA ILE A 79 -9.74 4.81 -0.74
C ILE A 79 -11.25 4.62 -0.89
N GLN A 80 -12.03 5.00 0.13
CA GLN A 80 -13.49 4.89 0.09
C GLN A 80 -14.10 5.78 -1.00
N ALA A 81 -13.59 6.99 -1.17
CA ALA A 81 -14.01 7.89 -2.25
C ALA A 81 -13.67 7.31 -3.63
N LEU A 82 -12.50 6.70 -3.78
CA LEU A 82 -12.10 6.02 -5.01
C LEU A 82 -13.01 4.81 -5.29
N ALA A 83 -13.32 4.00 -4.27
CA ALA A 83 -14.25 2.88 -4.39
C ALA A 83 -15.66 3.33 -4.79
N ALA A 84 -16.13 4.45 -4.23
CA ALA A 84 -17.42 5.04 -4.60
C ALA A 84 -17.43 5.63 -6.02
N ALA A 85 -16.30 6.17 -6.49
CA ALA A 85 -16.15 6.68 -7.86
C ALA A 85 -16.09 5.56 -8.91
N PHE A 86 -15.64 4.36 -8.53
CA PHE A 86 -15.55 3.18 -9.39
C PHE A 86 -16.39 1.99 -8.87
N PRO A 87 -17.74 2.14 -8.75
CA PRO A 87 -18.60 1.13 -8.14
C PRO A 87 -18.70 -0.17 -8.94
N ASN A 88 -18.34 -0.15 -10.23
CA ASN A 88 -18.42 -1.30 -11.13
C ASN A 88 -17.13 -2.16 -11.13
N ILE A 89 -16.03 -1.70 -10.53
CA ILE A 89 -14.78 -2.49 -10.44
C ILE A 89 -14.84 -3.53 -9.31
N PHE A 90 -15.65 -3.26 -8.26
CA PHE A 90 -15.80 -4.13 -7.09
C PHE A 90 -17.13 -4.91 -7.06
N ARG A 91 -17.99 -4.71 -8.06
CA ARG A 91 -19.16 -5.54 -8.35
C ARG A 91 -18.74 -6.64 -9.34
N GLN A 92 -18.10 -7.69 -8.85
CA GLN A 92 -18.01 -8.98 -9.53
C GLN A 92 -18.53 -10.07 -8.60
#